data_AF-A0AAU2ZG27-F1
#
_entry.id   AF-A0AAU2ZG27-F1
#
_cell.length_a   1.000
_cell.length_b   1.000
_cell.length_c   1.000
_cell.angle_alpha   90.00
_cell.angle_beta   90.00
_cell.angle_gamma   90.00
#
_symmetry.space_group_name_H-M   'P 1'
#
loop_
_entity.id
_entity.type
_entity.pdbx_description
1 polymer ?
#
loop_
_entity_poly.entity_id
_entity_poly.type
_entity_poly.pdbx_seq_one_letter_code
_entity_poly.pdbx_strand_id
1 'polypeptide(L)'
;MADTCDENFGARLKCWSQSIDEFGVLVTLDDQVPFDDKAGDLGATKQTLWDNRQNLVVEVPEGGKTGEGGTALLLLAGTGWVDPKATIDRLPGTARQGLPACEPAKAGDPGYLTELHSACGLLAAKSLTGQELIDAAPATYRAKQSFSVSTSGKSSVWDDLPLVIVSALLVVLLAALVLAIRRSSRAAPRRTLAAAGGGTIPTTNSRAADEKTTHLRVEPAPRYGRRVGNVSGPARSAVVRTELHPQGYVELGRVLYRAVWAEPGRPPPGPGQLVDVTDARERDSDVLYAFPPTTGRHAKGTRS
;
A
#
# COMPACT_ATOMS: atom_id res chain seq x y z
N MET A 1 7.42 19.20 -9.00
CA MET A 1 7.98 19.31 -10.36
C MET A 1 8.59 17.96 -10.65
N ALA A 2 8.16 17.28 -11.70
CA ALA A 2 8.83 16.06 -12.14
C ALA A 2 10.12 16.51 -12.81
N ASP A 3 11.28 16.21 -12.23
CA ASP A 3 12.54 16.40 -12.94
C ASP A 3 12.52 15.47 -14.16
N THR A 4 12.57 16.07 -15.34
CA THR A 4 12.55 15.33 -16.60
C THR A 4 13.91 14.68 -16.79
N CYS A 5 14.02 13.40 -16.47
CA CYS A 5 15.21 12.60 -16.74
C CYS A 5 15.35 12.28 -18.25
N ASP A 6 14.94 13.14 -19.18
CA ASP A 6 14.69 12.79 -20.60
C ASP A 6 15.94 12.76 -21.50
N GLU A 7 17.13 12.70 -20.91
CA GLU A 7 18.41 12.64 -21.63
C GLU A 7 18.79 11.20 -22.04
N ASN A 8 20.07 10.97 -22.37
CA ASN A 8 20.62 9.64 -22.66
C ASN A 8 20.49 8.67 -21.48
N PHE A 9 20.73 7.38 -21.75
CA PHE A 9 20.59 6.32 -20.75
C PHE A 9 21.39 6.58 -19.46
N GLY A 10 22.63 7.05 -19.56
CA GLY A 10 23.46 7.34 -18.40
C GLY A 10 22.94 8.49 -17.55
N ALA A 11 22.43 9.54 -18.18
CA ALA A 11 21.78 10.66 -17.49
C ALA A 11 20.48 10.21 -16.80
N ARG A 12 19.68 9.35 -17.44
CA ARG A 12 18.51 8.70 -16.81
C ARG A 12 18.90 7.90 -15.57
N LEU A 13 19.90 7.03 -15.68
CA LEU A 13 20.38 6.23 -14.56
C LEU A 13 20.86 7.11 -13.39
N LYS A 14 21.60 8.18 -13.70
CA LYS A 14 22.09 9.12 -12.68
C LYS A 14 20.95 9.87 -11.99
N CYS A 15 19.94 10.28 -12.76
CA CYS A 15 18.73 10.92 -12.24
C CYS A 15 18.02 10.01 -11.23
N TRP A 16 17.78 8.75 -11.60
CA TRP A 16 17.14 7.78 -10.71
C TRP A 16 17.99 7.40 -9.50
N SER A 17 19.31 7.26 -9.68
CA SER A 17 20.21 6.93 -8.57
C SER A 17 20.28 8.01 -7.50
N GLN A 18 19.95 9.27 -7.83
CA GLN A 18 19.90 10.35 -6.85
C GLN A 18 18.66 10.29 -5.95
N SER A 19 17.57 9.66 -6.40
CA SER A 19 16.32 9.58 -5.64
C SER A 19 16.11 8.22 -4.95
N ILE A 20 16.81 7.18 -5.40
CA ILE A 20 16.60 5.80 -4.95
C ILE A 20 16.98 5.55 -3.48
N ASP A 21 17.88 6.38 -2.92
CA ASP A 21 18.30 6.26 -1.51
C ASP A 21 17.20 6.74 -0.54
N GLU A 22 16.34 7.66 -0.99
CA GLU A 22 15.31 8.29 -0.15
C GLU A 22 13.92 7.71 -0.39
N PHE A 23 13.61 7.31 -1.63
CA PHE A 23 12.26 6.91 -2.04
C PHE A 23 12.26 5.64 -2.90
N GLY A 24 11.12 4.96 -2.89
CA GLY A 24 10.82 3.94 -3.89
C GLY A 24 10.59 4.58 -5.26
N VAL A 25 11.33 4.14 -6.26
CA VAL A 25 11.26 4.59 -7.66
C VAL A 25 10.57 3.51 -8.49
N LEU A 26 9.47 3.87 -9.13
CA LEU A 26 8.81 3.06 -10.16
C LEU A 26 9.13 3.64 -11.53
N VAL A 27 9.79 2.87 -12.39
CA VAL A 27 10.07 3.23 -13.78
C VAL A 27 9.17 2.41 -14.70
N THR A 28 8.28 3.06 -15.44
CA THR A 28 7.46 2.40 -16.47
C THR A 28 8.12 2.57 -17.83
N LEU A 29 8.36 1.46 -18.53
CA LEU A 29 8.98 1.44 -19.85
C LEU A 29 7.91 1.45 -20.94
N ASP A 30 7.26 2.60 -21.13
CA ASP A 30 6.22 2.78 -22.15
C ASP A 30 6.79 2.80 -23.59
N ASP A 31 8.06 3.19 -23.73
CA ASP A 31 8.78 3.26 -25.00
C ASP A 31 10.16 2.58 -24.88
N GLN A 32 10.75 2.26 -26.05
CA GLN A 32 12.09 1.71 -26.12
C GLN A 32 13.11 2.70 -25.57
N VAL A 33 13.95 2.22 -24.65
CA VAL A 33 15.08 2.99 -24.14
C VAL A 33 16.35 2.51 -24.85
N PRO A 34 16.98 3.33 -25.70
CA PRO A 34 18.23 2.96 -26.35
C PRO A 34 19.36 2.85 -25.32
N PHE A 35 20.36 2.02 -25.60
CA PHE A 35 21.61 1.99 -24.84
C PHE A 35 22.62 2.93 -25.55
N ASP A 36 22.45 4.23 -25.38
CA ASP A 36 23.19 5.27 -26.11
C ASP A 36 24.42 5.81 -25.36
N ASP A 37 24.88 5.09 -24.34
CA ASP A 37 25.99 5.54 -23.52
C ASP A 37 27.35 5.42 -24.21
N LYS A 38 27.92 6.59 -24.51
CA LYS A 38 29.30 6.74 -24.97
C LYS A 38 30.27 6.50 -23.81
N ALA A 39 30.52 5.24 -23.45
CA ALA A 39 31.64 4.77 -22.61
C ALA A 39 31.98 5.64 -21.37
N GLY A 40 30.99 6.34 -20.80
CA GLY A 40 31.15 7.11 -19.57
C GLY A 40 31.28 6.15 -18.39
N ASP A 41 31.81 6.66 -17.27
CA ASP A 41 31.92 5.91 -16.02
C ASP A 41 30.54 5.67 -15.38
N LEU A 42 29.78 4.77 -15.98
CA LEU A 42 28.52 4.26 -15.43
C LEU A 42 28.75 3.24 -14.33
N GLY A 43 30.00 2.82 -14.08
CA GLY A 43 30.31 1.77 -13.12
C GLY A 43 29.80 2.13 -11.74
N ALA A 44 30.11 3.35 -11.28
CA ALA A 44 29.62 3.86 -10.00
C ALA A 44 28.08 3.95 -9.96
N THR A 45 27.44 4.52 -10.99
CA THR A 45 25.97 4.67 -11.03
C THR A 45 25.24 3.33 -11.05
N LYS A 46 25.72 2.37 -11.86
CA LYS A 46 25.18 1.00 -11.92
C LYS A 46 25.32 0.31 -10.57
N GLN A 47 26.46 0.48 -9.90
CA GLN A 47 26.69 -0.08 -8.57
C GLN A 47 25.74 0.53 -7.54
N THR A 48 25.58 1.85 -7.51
CA THR A 48 24.63 2.53 -6.61
C THR A 48 23.19 2.05 -6.81
N LEU A 49 22.74 1.92 -8.07
CA LEU A 49 21.41 1.38 -8.36
C LEU A 49 21.27 -0.08 -7.93
N TRP A 50 22.31 -0.88 -8.14
CA TRP A 50 22.31 -2.28 -7.72
C TRP A 50 22.23 -2.43 -6.21
N ASP A 51 23.01 -1.65 -5.46
CA ASP A 51 23.04 -1.69 -4.00
C ASP A 51 21.73 -1.21 -3.38
N ASN A 52 20.99 -0.36 -4.09
CA ASN A 52 19.69 0.17 -3.69
C ASN A 52 18.49 -0.44 -4.44
N ARG A 53 18.69 -1.56 -5.15
CA ARG A 53 17.70 -2.13 -6.06
C ARG A 53 16.36 -2.48 -5.40
N GLN A 54 16.32 -2.71 -4.09
CA GLN A 54 15.09 -2.89 -3.32
C GLN A 54 14.12 -1.70 -3.42
N ASN A 55 14.63 -0.52 -3.77
CA ASN A 55 13.86 0.70 -3.94
C ASN A 55 13.58 1.00 -5.43
N LEU A 56 13.97 0.13 -6.37
CA LEU A 56 13.71 0.31 -7.79
C LEU A 56 12.84 -0.82 -8.32
N VAL A 57 11.67 -0.46 -8.84
CA VAL A 57 10.80 -1.39 -9.57
C VAL A 57 10.66 -0.92 -11.00
N VAL A 58 10.87 -1.84 -11.95
CA VAL A 58 10.67 -1.57 -13.37
C VAL A 58 9.39 -2.24 -13.84
N GLU A 59 8.51 -1.48 -14.49
CA GLU A 59 7.29 -1.97 -15.13
C GLU A 59 7.46 -1.98 -16.65
N VAL A 60 7.12 -3.10 -17.29
CA VAL A 60 7.03 -3.23 -18.75
C VAL A 60 5.58 -3.58 -19.10
N PRO A 61 4.81 -2.64 -19.68
CA PRO A 61 3.39 -2.82 -19.96
C PRO A 61 3.14 -3.78 -21.14
N GLU A 62 1.87 -4.15 -21.34
CA GLU A 62 1.43 -5.00 -22.46
C GLU A 62 1.85 -4.42 -23.81
N GLY A 63 2.51 -5.22 -24.63
CA GLY A 63 3.00 -4.82 -25.96
C GLY A 63 4.22 -3.87 -25.93
N GLY A 64 4.69 -3.48 -24.75
CA GLY A 64 5.88 -2.66 -24.58
C GLY A 64 7.14 -3.33 -25.11
N LYS A 65 8.09 -2.52 -25.58
CA LYS A 65 9.41 -2.96 -26.02
C LYS A 65 10.47 -2.23 -25.21
N THR A 66 11.36 -2.96 -24.58
CA THR A 66 12.31 -2.36 -23.63
C THR A 66 13.42 -1.56 -24.31
N GLY A 67 13.86 -1.95 -25.51
CA GLY A 67 15.14 -1.52 -26.04
C GLY A 67 16.32 -2.03 -25.19
N GLU A 68 17.54 -1.84 -25.69
CA GLU A 68 18.75 -2.34 -25.01
C GLU A 68 18.96 -1.69 -23.63
N GLY A 69 18.68 -0.39 -23.51
CA GLY A 69 18.76 0.36 -22.25
C GLY A 69 17.70 -0.05 -21.25
N GLY A 70 16.46 -0.28 -21.72
CA GLY A 70 15.37 -0.73 -20.86
C GLY A 70 15.62 -2.14 -20.35
N THR A 71 16.16 -3.04 -21.19
CA THR A 71 16.58 -4.37 -20.75
C THR A 71 17.70 -4.30 -19.72
N ALA A 72 18.70 -3.43 -19.92
CA ALA A 72 19.76 -3.23 -18.93
C ALA A 72 19.21 -2.72 -17.59
N LEU A 73 18.28 -1.76 -17.61
CA LEU A 73 17.62 -1.25 -16.41
C LEU A 73 16.81 -2.33 -15.68
N LEU A 74 16.06 -3.14 -16.43
CA LEU A 74 15.26 -4.23 -15.88
C LEU A 74 16.14 -5.28 -15.17
N LEU A 75 17.33 -5.57 -15.71
CA LEU A 75 18.32 -6.43 -15.05
C LEU A 75 18.97 -5.78 -13.82
N LEU A 76 19.27 -4.47 -13.89
CA LEU A 76 19.81 -3.72 -12.75
C LEU A 76 18.84 -3.65 -11.57
N ALA A 77 17.56 -3.46 -11.83
CA ALA A 77 16.53 -3.44 -10.80
C ALA A 77 16.42 -4.77 -10.07
N GLY A 78 16.73 -5.90 -10.73
CA GLY A 78 16.63 -7.23 -10.14
C GLY A 78 15.24 -7.58 -9.59
N THR A 79 14.23 -6.77 -9.90
CA THR A 79 12.81 -6.96 -9.63
C THR A 79 12.00 -6.18 -10.65
N GLY A 80 10.82 -6.66 -11.02
CA GLY A 80 9.96 -5.92 -11.93
C GLY A 80 8.62 -6.57 -12.24
N TRP A 81 7.72 -5.76 -12.77
CA TRP A 81 6.45 -6.21 -13.34
C TRP A 81 6.57 -6.24 -14.85
N VAL A 82 6.43 -7.42 -15.44
CA VAL A 82 6.57 -7.59 -16.89
C VAL A 82 5.28 -8.18 -17.41
N ASP A 83 4.65 -7.53 -18.37
CA ASP A 83 3.51 -8.14 -19.06
C ASP A 83 3.98 -9.35 -19.89
N PRO A 84 3.28 -10.51 -19.85
CA PRO A 84 3.68 -11.70 -20.60
C PRO A 84 3.89 -11.48 -22.10
N LYS A 85 3.21 -10.49 -22.70
CA LYS A 85 3.31 -10.16 -24.13
C LYS A 85 4.30 -9.04 -24.45
N ALA A 86 4.95 -8.46 -23.44
CA ALA A 86 6.03 -7.50 -23.68
C ALA A 86 7.18 -8.15 -24.46
N THR A 87 7.95 -7.33 -25.18
CA THR A 87 9.20 -7.77 -25.82
C THR A 87 10.38 -7.21 -25.04
N ILE A 88 11.21 -8.10 -24.52
CA ILE A 88 12.44 -7.78 -23.82
C ILE A 88 13.58 -7.91 -24.82
N ASP A 89 14.09 -6.78 -25.29
CA ASP A 89 15.07 -6.74 -26.36
C ASP A 89 16.41 -7.34 -25.94
N ARG A 90 17.06 -8.01 -26.90
CA ARG A 90 18.40 -8.60 -26.75
C ARG A 90 19.38 -7.58 -26.19
N LEU A 91 20.24 -8.04 -25.28
CA LEU A 91 21.26 -7.20 -24.65
C LEU A 91 22.65 -7.45 -25.27
N PRO A 92 23.22 -6.50 -26.04
CA PRO A 92 24.53 -6.69 -26.67
C PRO A 92 25.66 -6.76 -25.64
N GLY A 93 26.83 -7.27 -26.07
CA GLY A 93 27.99 -7.44 -25.20
C GLY A 93 28.46 -6.17 -24.48
N THR A 94 28.37 -5.01 -25.15
CA THR A 94 28.72 -3.71 -24.58
C THR A 94 27.79 -3.30 -23.43
N ALA A 95 26.49 -3.53 -23.58
CA ALA A 95 25.50 -3.21 -22.55
C ALA A 95 25.59 -4.15 -21.33
N ARG A 96 26.03 -5.40 -21.53
CA ARG A 96 26.26 -6.38 -20.46
C ARG A 96 27.47 -6.08 -19.58
N GLN A 97 28.43 -5.30 -20.09
CA GLN A 97 29.66 -5.03 -19.35
C GLN A 97 29.36 -4.23 -18.08
N GLY A 98 29.79 -4.78 -16.94
CA GLY A 98 29.57 -4.17 -15.62
C GLY A 98 28.12 -4.21 -15.14
N LEU A 99 27.29 -5.12 -15.66
CA LEU A 99 25.99 -5.43 -15.05
C LEU A 99 26.15 -6.58 -14.04
N PRO A 100 25.94 -6.34 -12.73
CA PRO A 100 26.08 -7.39 -11.72
C PRO A 100 25.17 -8.60 -11.97
N ALA A 101 23.97 -8.38 -12.53
CA ALA A 101 23.05 -9.46 -12.92
C ALA A 101 23.63 -10.43 -13.97
N CYS A 102 24.66 -10.02 -14.72
CA CYS A 102 25.31 -10.83 -15.74
C CYS A 102 26.61 -11.48 -15.25
N GLU A 103 27.04 -11.20 -14.02
CA GLU A 103 28.20 -11.84 -13.41
C GLU A 103 27.82 -13.22 -12.85
N PRO A 104 28.73 -14.22 -12.89
CA PRO A 104 28.46 -15.52 -12.31
C PRO A 104 28.19 -15.40 -10.81
N ALA A 105 27.09 -16.00 -10.34
CA ALA A 105 26.78 -16.07 -8.91
C ALA A 105 27.91 -16.81 -8.15
N LYS A 106 28.28 -16.28 -6.99
CA LYS A 106 29.27 -16.85 -6.08
C LYS A 106 28.62 -17.87 -5.15
N ALA A 107 29.44 -18.76 -4.58
CA ALA A 107 28.95 -19.69 -3.56
C ALA A 107 28.41 -18.92 -2.35
N GLY A 108 27.15 -19.20 -1.97
CA GLY A 108 26.46 -18.50 -0.90
C GLY A 108 25.59 -17.32 -1.34
N ASP A 109 25.62 -16.96 -2.63
CA ASP A 109 24.71 -15.97 -3.18
C ASP A 109 23.25 -16.46 -3.13
N PRO A 110 22.29 -15.56 -2.95
CA PRO A 110 20.88 -15.92 -2.97
C PRO A 110 20.44 -16.43 -4.36
N GLY A 111 19.53 -17.41 -4.38
CA GLY A 111 19.15 -18.14 -5.60
C GLY A 111 18.65 -17.26 -6.76
N TYR A 112 18.03 -16.12 -6.47
CA TYR A 112 17.56 -15.18 -7.50
C TYR A 112 18.71 -14.60 -8.35
N LEU A 113 19.94 -14.54 -7.84
CA LEU A 113 21.10 -14.09 -8.62
C LEU A 113 21.49 -15.12 -9.69
N THR A 114 21.34 -16.42 -9.40
CA THR A 114 21.54 -17.48 -10.40
C THR A 114 20.48 -17.43 -11.49
N GLU A 115 19.23 -17.13 -11.13
CA GLU A 115 18.13 -16.90 -12.07
C GLU A 115 18.41 -15.68 -12.97
N LEU A 116 18.81 -14.55 -12.37
CA LEU A 116 19.19 -13.33 -13.11
C LEU A 116 20.35 -13.57 -14.07
N HIS A 117 21.39 -14.29 -13.64
CA HIS A 117 22.52 -14.65 -14.50
C HIS A 117 22.06 -15.47 -15.72
N SER A 118 21.17 -16.43 -15.49
CA SER A 118 20.60 -17.27 -16.54
C SER A 118 19.76 -16.43 -17.53
N ALA A 119 18.92 -15.53 -17.01
CA ALA A 119 18.14 -14.60 -17.83
C ALA A 119 19.05 -13.68 -18.66
N CYS A 120 20.14 -13.14 -18.08
CA CYS A 120 21.12 -12.36 -18.84
C CYS A 120 21.78 -13.18 -19.96
N GLY A 121 22.09 -14.47 -19.70
CA GLY A 121 22.62 -15.38 -20.71
C GLY A 121 21.66 -15.57 -21.90
N LEU A 122 20.36 -15.73 -21.64
CA LEU A 122 19.33 -15.83 -22.67
C LEU A 122 19.20 -14.53 -23.48
N LEU A 123 19.16 -13.38 -22.79
CA LEU A 123 19.08 -12.06 -23.39
C LEU A 123 20.32 -11.69 -24.21
N ALA A 124 21.47 -12.28 -23.92
CA ALA A 124 22.66 -12.14 -24.76
C ALA A 124 22.49 -12.80 -26.15
N ALA A 125 21.75 -13.92 -26.18
CA ALA A 125 21.55 -14.72 -27.37
C ALA A 125 20.39 -14.21 -28.25
N LYS A 126 19.26 -13.83 -27.65
CA LYS A 126 18.05 -13.40 -28.36
C LYS A 126 17.19 -12.44 -27.53
N SER A 127 16.26 -11.75 -28.18
CA SER A 127 15.15 -11.09 -27.48
C SER A 127 14.21 -12.15 -26.87
N LEU A 128 13.59 -11.81 -25.74
CA LEU A 128 12.64 -12.67 -25.04
C LEU A 128 11.25 -12.04 -25.06
N THR A 129 10.22 -12.87 -24.99
CA THR A 129 8.90 -12.43 -24.53
C THR A 129 8.92 -12.17 -23.03
N GLY A 130 7.98 -11.37 -22.53
CA GLY A 130 7.81 -11.17 -21.10
C GLY A 130 7.58 -12.49 -20.36
N GLN A 131 6.83 -13.42 -20.95
CA GLN A 131 6.62 -14.76 -20.37
C GLN A 131 7.93 -15.56 -20.27
N GLU A 132 8.73 -15.61 -21.33
CA GLU A 132 10.03 -16.30 -21.30
C GLU A 132 10.97 -15.71 -20.22
N LEU A 133 10.94 -14.38 -20.01
CA LEU A 133 11.71 -13.73 -18.96
C LEU A 133 11.20 -14.11 -17.56
N ILE A 134 9.88 -14.11 -17.35
CA ILE A 134 9.25 -14.51 -16.08
C ILE A 134 9.58 -15.96 -15.76
N ASP A 135 9.53 -16.86 -16.74
CA ASP A 135 9.84 -18.28 -16.55
C ASP A 135 11.33 -18.51 -16.28
N ALA A 136 12.22 -17.68 -16.86
CA ALA A 136 13.65 -17.75 -16.63
C ALA A 136 14.08 -17.21 -15.25
N ALA A 137 13.34 -16.27 -14.68
CA ALA A 137 13.65 -15.67 -13.39
C ALA A 137 12.38 -15.33 -12.56
N PRO A 138 11.63 -16.35 -12.11
CA PRO A 138 10.34 -16.17 -11.44
C PRO A 138 10.43 -15.55 -10.05
N ALA A 139 11.60 -15.63 -9.39
CA ALA A 139 11.81 -14.93 -8.11
C ALA A 139 11.92 -13.41 -8.31
N THR A 140 12.34 -12.99 -9.50
CA THR A 140 12.73 -11.63 -9.86
C THR A 140 11.59 -10.90 -10.59
N TYR A 141 11.00 -11.54 -11.60
CA TYR A 141 9.99 -10.92 -12.46
C TYR A 141 8.62 -11.58 -12.30
N ARG A 142 7.57 -10.75 -12.30
CA ARG A 142 6.20 -11.23 -12.14
C ARG A 142 5.29 -10.58 -13.15
N ALA A 143 4.29 -11.34 -13.61
CA ALA A 143 3.16 -10.77 -14.33
C ALA A 143 2.40 -9.81 -13.42
N LYS A 144 2.07 -8.62 -13.93
CA LYS A 144 1.24 -7.66 -13.20
C LYS A 144 -0.16 -8.24 -13.06
N GLN A 145 -0.55 -8.58 -11.83
CA GLN A 145 -1.93 -8.93 -11.51
C GLN A 145 -2.62 -7.67 -11.01
N SER A 146 -3.38 -7.01 -11.87
CA SER A 146 -4.26 -5.92 -11.46
C SER A 146 -5.56 -6.51 -10.91
N PHE A 147 -5.86 -6.18 -9.66
CA PHE A 147 -7.15 -6.49 -9.05
C PHE A 147 -7.90 -5.16 -8.90
N SER A 148 -8.94 -4.95 -9.70
CA SER A 148 -9.86 -3.84 -9.46
C SER A 148 -10.81 -4.21 -8.32
N VAL A 149 -10.72 -3.52 -7.19
CA VAL A 149 -11.77 -3.57 -6.17
C VAL A 149 -12.89 -2.65 -6.62
N SER A 150 -13.79 -3.17 -7.46
CA SER A 150 -15.04 -2.48 -7.72
C SER A 150 -15.86 -2.54 -6.44
N THR A 151 -15.96 -1.42 -5.72
CA THR A 151 -17.02 -1.25 -4.74
C THR A 151 -18.32 -1.26 -5.53
N SER A 152 -18.96 -2.44 -5.61
CA SER A 152 -20.31 -2.61 -6.12
C SER A 152 -21.32 -1.99 -5.15
N GLY A 153 -21.12 -0.72 -4.78
CA GLY A 153 -22.21 0.17 -4.52
C GLY A 153 -22.91 0.32 -5.87
N LYS A 154 -24.10 -0.27 -5.98
CA LYS A 154 -25.04 0.04 -7.06
C LYS A 154 -25.16 1.57 -7.11
N SER A 155 -24.39 2.25 -7.95
CA SER A 155 -24.70 3.61 -8.35
C SER A 155 -25.93 3.48 -9.21
N SER A 156 -27.07 3.47 -8.54
CA SER A 156 -28.33 3.65 -9.23
C SER A 156 -28.20 4.98 -9.96
N VAL A 157 -28.52 5.02 -11.25
CA VAL A 157 -28.56 6.24 -12.07
C VAL A 157 -29.44 7.35 -11.42
N TRP A 158 -30.18 7.00 -10.37
CA TRP A 158 -31.00 7.88 -9.54
C TRP A 158 -30.22 8.66 -8.48
N ASP A 159 -28.96 8.31 -8.15
CA ASP A 159 -28.19 8.98 -7.08
C ASP A 159 -27.42 10.24 -7.57
N ASP A 160 -27.26 10.44 -8.88
CA ASP A 160 -26.77 11.72 -9.45
C ASP A 160 -27.91 12.72 -9.77
N LEU A 161 -29.17 12.26 -9.79
CA LEU A 161 -30.34 13.12 -9.92
C LEU A 161 -30.44 14.18 -8.81
N PRO A 162 -30.24 13.88 -7.51
CA PRO A 162 -30.32 14.90 -6.47
C PRO A 162 -29.20 15.94 -6.60
N LEU A 163 -28.01 15.61 -7.09
CA LEU A 163 -26.92 16.59 -7.16
C LEU A 163 -27.12 17.59 -8.31
N VAL A 164 -27.63 17.12 -9.45
CA VAL A 164 -28.02 18.00 -10.57
C VAL A 164 -29.26 18.82 -10.20
N ILE A 165 -30.25 18.23 -9.53
CA ILE A 165 -31.43 18.96 -9.04
C ILE A 165 -31.02 20.01 -8.01
N VAL A 166 -30.20 19.67 -7.02
CA VAL A 166 -29.71 20.60 -5.99
C VAL A 166 -28.84 21.70 -6.62
N SER A 167 -27.98 21.39 -7.60
CA SER A 167 -27.19 22.43 -8.28
C SER A 167 -28.07 23.39 -9.08
N ALA A 168 -29.08 22.88 -9.80
CA ALA A 168 -30.05 23.71 -10.51
C ALA A 168 -30.89 24.55 -9.54
N LEU A 169 -31.35 23.98 -8.42
CA LEU A 169 -32.10 24.68 -7.38
C LEU A 169 -31.25 25.76 -6.70
N LEU A 170 -29.97 25.49 -6.48
CA LEU A 170 -29.01 26.45 -5.93
C LEU A 170 -28.78 27.63 -6.89
N VAL A 171 -28.61 27.36 -8.20
CA VAL A 171 -28.47 28.42 -9.22
C VAL A 171 -29.74 29.27 -9.29
N VAL A 172 -30.93 28.66 -9.22
CA VAL A 172 -32.22 29.37 -9.19
C VAL A 172 -32.36 30.22 -7.92
N LEU A 173 -32.01 29.67 -6.74
CA LEU A 173 -32.02 30.39 -5.48
C LEU A 173 -31.03 31.55 -5.46
N LEU A 174 -29.82 31.36 -5.99
CA LEU A 174 -28.82 32.43 -6.12
C LEU A 174 -29.29 33.52 -7.08
N ALA A 175 -29.89 33.16 -8.21
CA ALA A 175 -30.47 34.13 -9.14
C ALA A 175 -31.63 34.91 -8.51
N ALA A 176 -32.53 34.23 -7.78
CA ALA A 176 -33.62 34.86 -7.05
C ALA A 176 -33.11 35.77 -5.93
N LEU A 177 -32.06 35.35 -5.20
CA LEU A 177 -31.40 36.16 -4.16
C LEU A 177 -30.77 37.42 -4.78
N VAL A 178 -30.05 37.30 -5.89
CA VAL A 178 -29.46 38.45 -6.60
C VAL A 178 -30.55 39.41 -7.08
N LEU A 179 -31.67 38.90 -7.60
CA LEU A 179 -32.82 39.71 -7.98
C LEU A 179 -33.48 40.38 -6.77
N ALA A 180 -33.59 39.68 -5.64
CA ALA A 180 -34.12 40.21 -4.39
C ALA A 180 -33.22 41.33 -3.86
N ILE A 181 -31.89 41.13 -3.78
CA ILE A 181 -30.91 42.14 -3.38
C ILE A 181 -30.94 43.34 -4.32
N ARG A 182 -31.07 43.14 -5.64
CA ARG A 182 -31.24 44.24 -6.60
C ARG A 182 -32.55 45.00 -6.40
N ARG A 183 -33.62 44.34 -5.97
CA ARG A 183 -34.90 44.99 -5.64
C ARG A 183 -34.87 45.71 -4.29
N SER A 184 -34.24 45.13 -3.27
CA SER A 184 -34.19 45.69 -1.90
C SER A 184 -33.08 46.74 -1.71
N SER A 185 -32.09 46.81 -2.60
CA SER A 185 -31.07 47.89 -2.62
C SER A 185 -31.61 49.26 -3.05
N ARG A 186 -32.90 49.38 -3.44
CA ARG A 186 -33.58 50.68 -3.65
C ARG A 186 -34.37 51.19 -2.43
N ALA A 187 -34.35 50.51 -1.30
CA ALA A 187 -35.01 50.99 -0.09
C ALA A 187 -34.15 50.70 1.15
N ALA A 188 -33.21 51.60 1.45
CA ALA A 188 -32.66 51.70 2.79
C ALA A 188 -33.56 52.66 3.61
N PRO A 189 -33.78 52.36 4.90
CA PRO A 189 -33.02 53.13 5.88
C PRO A 189 -32.47 52.32 7.06
N ARG A 190 -31.37 52.85 7.58
CA ARG A 190 -30.65 52.48 8.81
C ARG A 190 -31.57 52.52 10.05
N ARG A 191 -31.42 51.56 10.96
CA ARG A 191 -31.58 51.79 12.40
C ARG A 191 -30.57 50.99 13.23
N THR A 192 -29.96 51.73 14.14
CA THR A 192 -29.06 51.41 15.24
C THR A 192 -29.81 50.93 16.49
N LEU A 193 -29.22 50.03 17.28
CA LEU A 193 -28.92 50.10 18.74
C LEU A 193 -28.96 48.73 19.45
N ALA A 194 -27.89 48.45 20.23
CA ALA A 194 -27.80 47.96 21.63
C ALA A 194 -28.72 46.84 22.16
N ALA A 195 -28.41 46.04 23.19
CA ALA A 195 -27.23 45.63 23.95
C ALA A 195 -27.72 44.59 25.00
N ALA A 196 -26.78 43.78 25.53
CA ALA A 196 -26.73 43.22 26.89
C ALA A 196 -27.60 42.01 27.33
N GLY A 197 -26.94 41.16 28.15
CA GLY A 197 -27.50 40.10 29.03
C GLY A 197 -26.97 38.72 28.66
N GLY A 198 -26.10 38.01 29.40
CA GLY A 198 -25.85 37.99 30.85
C GLY A 198 -26.37 36.66 31.42
N GLY A 199 -25.47 35.75 31.81
CA GLY A 199 -25.86 34.48 32.45
C GLY A 199 -24.72 33.47 32.65
N THR A 200 -24.00 33.61 33.75
CA THR A 200 -23.10 32.62 34.39
C THR A 200 -23.96 31.58 35.16
N ILE A 201 -23.52 30.33 35.42
CA ILE A 201 -22.74 29.82 36.57
C ILE A 201 -22.71 28.25 36.49
N PRO A 202 -21.73 27.56 37.13
CA PRO A 202 -21.35 26.16 36.88
C PRO A 202 -21.92 25.18 37.91
N THR A 203 -21.68 23.87 37.73
CA THR A 203 -21.76 22.91 38.85
C THR A 203 -20.78 21.74 38.69
N THR A 204 -19.89 21.68 39.67
CA THR A 204 -18.99 20.59 40.05
C THR A 204 -19.75 19.37 40.58
N ASN A 205 -19.25 18.15 40.35
CA ASN A 205 -19.44 17.05 41.28
C ASN A 205 -18.18 16.18 41.40
N SER A 206 -17.77 16.00 42.65
CA SER A 206 -16.67 15.22 43.18
C SER A 206 -17.23 14.02 43.93
N ARG A 207 -16.63 12.82 43.76
CA ARG A 207 -16.51 11.67 44.71
C ARG A 207 -16.07 10.45 43.89
N ALA A 208 -14.86 9.90 44.08
CA ALA A 208 -14.38 9.10 45.21
C ALA A 208 -15.22 7.82 45.44
N ALA A 209 -14.65 6.66 45.11
CA ALA A 209 -14.47 5.58 46.07
C ALA A 209 -13.62 4.46 45.47
N ASP A 210 -12.61 4.11 46.26
CA ASP A 210 -11.75 2.95 46.23
C ASP A 210 -12.58 1.70 46.56
N GLU A 211 -12.44 0.60 45.81
CA GLU A 211 -13.00 -0.69 46.22
C GLU A 211 -11.99 -1.82 46.01
N LYS A 212 -11.71 -2.48 47.12
CA LYS A 212 -10.66 -3.47 47.35
C LYS A 212 -11.35 -4.77 47.73
N THR A 213 -11.29 -5.78 46.86
CA THR A 213 -11.89 -7.10 47.16
C THR A 213 -10.95 -8.25 46.84
N THR A 214 -10.31 -8.72 47.90
CA THR A 214 -10.15 -10.10 48.39
C THR A 214 -9.94 -11.24 47.38
N HIS A 215 -8.74 -11.83 47.44
CA HIS A 215 -8.32 -13.04 46.73
C HIS A 215 -8.99 -14.31 47.29
N LEU A 216 -9.62 -15.09 46.40
CA LEU A 216 -9.97 -16.50 46.59
C LEU A 216 -9.09 -17.33 45.65
N ARG A 217 -8.26 -18.20 46.22
CA ARG A 217 -7.28 -19.04 45.52
C ARG A 217 -7.98 -20.31 45.03
N VAL A 218 -8.35 -20.31 43.75
CA VAL A 218 -8.72 -21.50 42.97
C VAL A 218 -7.49 -21.91 42.16
N GLU A 219 -7.23 -23.22 42.05
CA GLU A 219 -6.13 -23.77 41.24
C GLU A 219 -6.15 -23.22 39.80
N PRO A 220 -5.01 -22.81 39.22
CA PRO A 220 -5.01 -22.15 37.93
C PRO A 220 -5.30 -23.16 36.81
N ALA A 221 -6.48 -23.06 36.19
CA ALA A 221 -6.69 -23.55 34.83
C ALA A 221 -5.63 -22.93 33.89
N PRO A 222 -5.18 -23.65 32.85
CA PRO A 222 -4.20 -23.13 31.90
C PRO A 222 -4.71 -21.81 31.31
N ARG A 223 -3.98 -20.73 31.53
CA ARG A 223 -4.35 -19.38 31.08
C ARG A 223 -3.75 -19.14 29.72
N TYR A 224 -4.59 -19.14 28.69
CA TYR A 224 -4.16 -18.98 27.30
C TYR A 224 -4.01 -17.52 26.85
N GLY A 225 -4.35 -16.54 27.69
CA GLY A 225 -4.37 -15.13 27.28
C GLY A 225 -4.37 -14.12 28.44
N ARG A 226 -4.31 -12.84 28.09
CA ARG A 226 -4.43 -11.71 29.04
C ARG A 226 -5.90 -11.32 29.14
N ARG A 227 -6.45 -11.21 30.35
CA ARG A 227 -7.82 -10.73 30.55
C ARG A 227 -7.87 -9.23 30.24
N VAL A 228 -8.39 -8.88 29.07
CA VAL A 228 -8.69 -7.50 28.70
C VAL A 228 -10.17 -7.31 28.99
N GLY A 229 -10.54 -6.32 29.82
CA GLY A 229 -11.95 -6.05 30.16
C GLY A 229 -12.79 -5.72 28.90
N ASN A 230 -14.12 -5.62 29.02
CA ASN A 230 -15.01 -5.35 27.88
C ASN A 230 -14.49 -4.20 27.00
N VAL A 231 -13.96 -4.53 25.83
CA VAL A 231 -13.45 -3.56 24.87
C VAL A 231 -14.62 -3.09 24.01
N SER A 232 -15.01 -1.83 24.16
CA SER A 232 -15.99 -1.19 23.29
C SER A 232 -15.24 -0.50 22.15
N GLY A 233 -15.16 -1.18 21.00
CA GLY A 233 -14.55 -0.66 19.78
C GLY A 233 -15.05 -1.44 18.56
N PRO A 234 -14.96 -0.87 17.34
CA PRO A 234 -15.34 -1.58 16.13
C PRO A 234 -14.42 -2.78 15.92
N ALA A 235 -14.93 -3.98 16.18
CA ALA A 235 -14.23 -5.23 15.90
C ALA A 235 -14.09 -5.44 14.39
N ARG A 236 -12.86 -5.73 13.94
CA ARG A 236 -12.52 -6.02 12.54
C ARG A 236 -12.10 -7.48 12.43
N SER A 237 -12.46 -8.18 11.37
CA SER A 237 -12.07 -9.58 11.22
C SER A 237 -10.68 -9.70 10.57
N ALA A 238 -9.85 -10.59 11.11
CA ALA A 238 -8.47 -10.82 10.67
C ALA A 238 -8.16 -12.32 10.59
N VAL A 239 -7.17 -12.69 9.78
CA VAL A 239 -6.72 -14.08 9.62
C VAL A 239 -5.49 -14.31 10.47
N VAL A 240 -5.48 -15.36 11.29
CA VAL A 240 -4.31 -15.75 12.08
C VAL A 240 -3.20 -16.24 11.14
N ARG A 241 -2.00 -15.67 11.25
CA ARG A 241 -0.82 -16.10 10.46
C ARG A 241 0.19 -16.87 11.28
N THR A 242 0.30 -16.56 12.57
CA THR A 242 1.09 -17.34 13.53
C THR A 242 0.25 -17.63 14.77
N GLU A 243 0.63 -18.64 15.55
CA GLU A 243 -0.03 -18.95 16.81
C GLU A 243 -0.10 -17.72 17.73
N LEU A 244 -1.26 -17.46 18.34
CA LEU A 244 -1.53 -16.24 19.11
C LEU A 244 -1.26 -16.40 20.63
N HIS A 245 -0.37 -17.30 21.04
CA HIS A 245 -0.07 -17.56 22.45
C HIS A 245 1.42 -17.37 22.79
N PRO A 246 1.77 -16.41 23.68
CA PRO A 246 0.95 -15.31 24.22
C PRO A 246 0.75 -14.16 23.22
N GLN A 247 1.57 -14.11 22.16
CA GLN A 247 1.51 -13.14 21.07
C GLN A 247 1.75 -13.84 19.74
N GLY A 248 1.20 -13.28 18.66
CA GLY A 248 1.46 -13.72 17.29
C GLY A 248 1.09 -12.64 16.29
N TYR A 249 0.89 -13.03 15.05
CA TYR A 249 0.53 -12.13 13.95
C TYR A 249 -0.81 -12.50 13.35
N VAL A 250 -1.58 -11.45 13.06
CA VAL A 250 -2.82 -11.52 12.31
C VAL A 250 -2.68 -10.67 11.07
N GLU A 251 -3.31 -11.10 9.98
CA GLU A 251 -3.43 -10.33 8.77
C GLU A 251 -4.77 -9.59 8.76
N LEU A 252 -4.70 -8.26 8.71
CA LEU A 252 -5.84 -7.38 8.54
C LEU A 252 -5.59 -6.53 7.29
N GLY A 253 -6.44 -6.68 6.28
CA GLY A 253 -6.30 -5.91 5.04
C GLY A 253 -4.96 -6.13 4.31
N ARG A 254 -4.42 -7.35 4.31
CA ARG A 254 -3.11 -7.73 3.73
C ARG A 254 -1.88 -7.16 4.45
N VAL A 255 -2.06 -6.55 5.61
CA VAL A 255 -0.95 -6.09 6.47
C VAL A 255 -0.89 -6.97 7.72
N LEU A 256 0.32 -7.35 8.10
CA LEU A 256 0.57 -8.12 9.32
C LEU A 256 0.61 -7.18 10.52
N TYR A 257 -0.21 -7.47 11.52
CA TYR A 257 -0.23 -6.78 12.80
C TYR A 257 0.12 -7.74 13.91
N ARG A 258 0.88 -7.26 14.89
CA ARG A 258 1.13 -8.00 16.13
C ARG A 258 -0.16 -8.05 16.93
N ALA A 259 -0.53 -9.23 17.43
CA ALA A 259 -1.75 -9.42 18.17
C ALA A 259 -1.57 -10.34 19.38
N VAL A 260 -2.41 -10.13 20.39
CA VAL A 260 -2.45 -10.90 21.64
C VAL A 260 -3.82 -11.53 21.78
N TRP A 261 -3.86 -12.81 22.14
CA TRP A 261 -5.12 -13.48 22.46
C TRP A 261 -5.71 -12.95 23.78
N ALA A 262 -6.92 -12.40 23.69
CA ALA A 262 -7.59 -11.69 24.77
C ALA A 262 -8.61 -12.54 25.55
N GLU A 263 -8.82 -13.82 25.18
CA GLU A 263 -9.79 -14.72 25.82
C GLU A 263 -9.09 -15.84 26.61
N PRO A 264 -8.73 -15.63 27.89
CA PRO A 264 -7.93 -16.59 28.66
C PRO A 264 -8.61 -17.95 28.89
N GLY A 265 -9.94 -18.01 28.83
CA GLY A 265 -10.73 -19.23 29.04
C GLY A 265 -10.85 -20.14 27.81
N ARG A 266 -10.31 -19.72 26.66
CA ARG A 266 -10.39 -20.46 25.40
C ARG A 266 -9.01 -20.50 24.74
N PRO A 267 -8.58 -21.62 24.13
CA PRO A 267 -7.35 -21.62 23.35
C PRO A 267 -7.50 -20.70 22.11
N PRO A 268 -6.43 -20.00 21.69
CA PRO A 268 -6.45 -19.26 20.44
C PRO A 268 -6.63 -20.22 19.26
N PRO A 269 -7.27 -19.77 18.18
CA PRO A 269 -7.34 -20.57 16.96
C PRO A 269 -5.96 -20.62 16.28
N GLY A 270 -5.73 -21.70 15.53
CA GLY A 270 -4.47 -21.91 14.80
C GLY A 270 -4.33 -21.03 13.55
N PRO A 271 -3.15 -21.05 12.89
CA PRO A 271 -2.93 -20.33 11.63
C PRO A 271 -3.98 -20.67 10.56
N GLY A 272 -4.37 -19.65 9.78
CA GLY A 272 -5.39 -19.71 8.73
C GLY A 272 -6.83 -19.49 9.23
N GLN A 273 -7.06 -19.48 10.54
CA GLN A 273 -8.39 -19.26 11.12
C GLN A 273 -8.72 -17.78 11.29
N LEU A 274 -10.01 -17.46 11.43
CA LEU A 274 -10.49 -16.10 11.63
C LEU A 274 -10.57 -15.73 13.11
N VAL A 275 -10.24 -14.47 13.40
CA VAL A 275 -10.40 -13.83 14.71
C VAL A 275 -10.97 -12.42 14.52
N ASP A 276 -11.62 -11.90 15.56
CA ASP A 276 -12.01 -10.49 15.61
C ASP A 276 -10.93 -9.70 16.36
N VAL A 277 -10.51 -8.56 15.82
CA VAL A 277 -9.44 -7.73 16.38
C VAL A 277 -9.93 -6.32 16.72
N THR A 278 -9.45 -5.80 17.83
CA THR A 278 -9.63 -4.40 18.25
C THR A 278 -8.28 -3.77 18.57
N ASP A 279 -8.18 -2.45 18.47
CA ASP A 279 -6.99 -1.73 18.91
C ASP A 279 -6.76 -1.91 20.41
N ALA A 280 -5.49 -1.83 20.83
CA ALA A 280 -5.15 -1.80 22.24
C ALA A 280 -5.71 -0.56 22.93
N ARG A 281 -6.00 -0.69 24.23
CA ARG A 281 -6.43 0.43 25.07
C ARG A 281 -5.30 1.45 25.31
N GLU A 282 -4.07 0.98 25.23
CA GLU A 282 -2.85 1.78 25.32
C GLU A 282 -2.66 2.48 23.97
N ARG A 283 -2.81 3.82 23.93
CA ARG A 283 -2.81 4.61 22.67
C ARG A 283 -1.54 4.47 21.84
N ASP A 284 -0.45 4.02 22.45
CA ASP A 284 0.88 3.91 21.82
C ASP A 284 1.32 2.45 21.61
N SER A 285 0.37 1.50 21.67
CA SER A 285 0.68 0.08 21.51
C SER A 285 0.28 -0.39 20.11
N ASP A 286 1.26 -0.78 19.30
CA ASP A 286 1.07 -1.41 17.97
C ASP A 286 0.49 -2.84 18.04
N VAL A 287 -0.13 -3.20 19.16
CA VAL A 287 -0.59 -4.55 19.44
C VAL A 287 -2.11 -4.57 19.40
N LEU A 288 -2.66 -5.46 18.57
CA LEU A 288 -4.09 -5.71 18.52
C LEU A 288 -4.51 -6.74 19.57
N TYR A 289 -5.74 -6.63 20.07
CA TYR A 289 -6.36 -7.68 20.87
C TYR A 289 -7.23 -8.56 19.99
N ALA A 290 -6.93 -9.86 19.96
CA ALA A 290 -7.66 -10.86 19.20
C ALA A 290 -8.67 -11.61 20.09
N PHE A 291 -9.89 -11.75 19.58
CA PHE A 291 -11.03 -12.38 20.22
C PHE A 291 -11.59 -13.51 19.34
N PRO A 292 -12.32 -14.47 19.92
CA PRO A 292 -13.07 -15.44 19.12
C PRO A 292 -14.05 -14.72 18.18
N PRO A 293 -14.25 -15.23 16.96
CA PRO A 293 -15.14 -14.60 15.99
C PRO A 293 -16.58 -14.58 16.50
N THR A 294 -17.23 -13.42 16.38
CA THR A 294 -18.61 -13.24 16.83
C THR A 294 -19.56 -13.97 15.88
N THR A 295 -20.24 -15.01 16.35
CA THR A 295 -21.24 -15.76 15.57
C THR A 295 -22.41 -14.85 15.18
N GLY A 296 -22.42 -14.38 13.93
CA GLY A 296 -23.53 -13.59 13.39
C GLY A 296 -23.18 -12.64 12.23
N ARG A 297 -21.91 -12.31 12.01
CA ARG A 297 -21.50 -11.40 10.90
C ARG A 297 -20.96 -12.09 9.66
N HIS A 298 -20.60 -13.36 9.72
CA HIS A 298 -19.91 -14.06 8.62
C HIS A 298 -20.82 -14.88 7.68
N ALA A 299 -22.15 -14.88 7.90
CA ALA A 299 -23.07 -15.67 7.07
C ALA A 299 -23.46 -14.99 5.73
N LYS A 300 -22.90 -13.83 5.38
CA LYS A 300 -23.27 -13.09 4.17
C LYS A 300 -22.06 -12.84 3.28
N GLY A 301 -21.50 -13.90 2.70
CA GLY A 301 -20.36 -13.76 1.79
C GLY A 301 -19.85 -15.05 1.17
N THR A 302 -20.66 -16.08 1.01
CA THR A 302 -20.29 -17.26 0.20
C THR A 302 -21.54 -17.89 -0.40
N ARG A 303 -21.98 -17.34 -1.55
CA ARG A 303 -22.69 -18.02 -2.65
C ARG A 303 -23.10 -16.97 -3.69
N SER A 304 -22.28 -16.79 -4.71
CA SER A 304 -22.58 -17.21 -6.08
C SER A 304 -21.40 -16.90 -6.99
#